data_AF-A0A938BLS3-F1
#
_entry.id   AF-A0A938BLS3-F1
#
_cell.length_a   1.000
_cell.length_b   1.000
_cell.length_c   1.000
_cell.angle_alpha   90.00
_cell.angle_beta   90.00
_cell.angle_gamma   90.00
#
_symmetry.space_group_name_H-M   'P 1'
#
loop_
_entity.id
_entity.type
_entity.pdbx_description
1 polymer ?
#
loop_
_entity_poly.entity_id
_entity_poly.type
_entity_poly.pdbx_seq_one_letter_code
_entity_poly.pdbx_strand_id
1 'polypeptide(L)'
;MAFDRAAFLARYCDEADDHLRSIDDTLVALEATPGKAELLALTMRAMHTLKGASRMLKVSDVATVAHAAEDLLVAARDGRFQLGAEHVTLLSRASDLMREILGELRAGREGGFGEAVAGVAGELQDAAELAPAGDPPRSSRPLLGPERS
;
A
#
# COMPACT_ATOMS: atom_id res chain seq x y z
N MET A 1 -22.07 25.17 17.97
CA MET A 1 -20.78 24.46 18.10
C MET A 1 -20.13 24.50 16.73
N ALA A 2 -18.98 25.17 16.59
CA ALA A 2 -18.27 25.22 15.31
C ALA A 2 -17.59 23.87 15.06
N PHE A 3 -17.63 23.39 13.81
CA PHE A 3 -16.89 22.22 13.38
C PHE A 3 -15.38 22.53 13.41
N ASP A 4 -14.64 21.94 14.35
CA ASP A 4 -13.20 22.12 14.48
C ASP A 4 -12.44 21.15 13.56
N ARG A 5 -12.37 21.50 12.27
CA ARG A 5 -11.65 20.70 11.27
C ARG A 5 -10.19 20.47 11.67
N ALA A 6 -9.53 21.46 12.26
CA ALA A 6 -8.12 21.39 12.62
C ALA A 6 -7.86 20.31 13.67
N ALA A 7 -8.72 20.20 14.69
CA ALA A 7 -8.63 19.13 15.69
C ALA A 7 -8.83 17.73 15.08
N PHE A 8 -9.74 17.58 14.09
CA PHE A 8 -9.91 16.31 13.37
C PHE A 8 -8.71 15.97 12.49
N LEU A 9 -8.13 16.95 11.80
CA LEU A 9 -6.93 16.74 10.98
C LEU A 9 -5.73 16.33 11.83
N ALA A 10 -5.53 16.94 13.00
CA ALA A 10 -4.43 16.59 13.89
C ALA A 10 -4.52 15.11 14.33
N ARG A 11 -5.71 14.68 14.79
CA ARG A 11 -5.95 13.26 15.17
C ARG A 11 -5.77 12.32 14.00
N TYR A 12 -6.30 12.69 12.83
CA TYR A 12 -6.12 11.91 11.62
C TYR A 12 -4.66 11.73 11.26
N CYS A 13 -3.83 12.78 11.36
CA CYS A 13 -2.41 12.66 11.06
C CYS A 13 -1.73 11.69 12.04
N ASP A 14 -2.11 11.69 13.32
CA ASP A 14 -1.57 10.76 14.32
C ASP A 14 -1.95 9.30 13.99
N GLU A 15 -3.23 9.05 13.71
CA GLU A 15 -3.72 7.73 13.29
C GLU A 15 -3.09 7.27 11.97
N ALA A 16 -2.90 8.20 11.03
CA ALA A 16 -2.29 7.92 9.75
C ALA A 16 -0.81 7.55 9.90
N ASP A 17 -0.07 8.21 10.80
CA ASP A 17 1.32 7.87 11.09
C ASP A 17 1.47 6.44 11.65
N ASP A 18 0.53 5.99 12.48
CA ASP A 18 0.48 4.62 13.02
C ASP A 18 0.19 3.60 11.91
N HIS A 19 -0.74 3.90 11.01
CA HIS A 19 -1.01 3.07 9.85
C HIS A 19 0.19 2.98 8.91
N LEU A 20 0.87 4.10 8.62
CA LEU A 20 2.06 4.13 7.79
C LEU A 20 3.21 3.32 8.43
N ARG A 21 3.41 3.41 9.75
CA ARG A 21 4.41 2.56 10.44
C ARG A 21 4.08 1.08 10.30
N SER A 22 2.82 0.70 10.49
CA SER A 22 2.36 -0.69 10.31
C SER A 22 2.59 -1.16 8.87
N ILE A 23 2.32 -0.31 7.88
CA ILE A 23 2.61 -0.58 6.47
C ILE A 23 4.12 -0.84 6.29
N ASP A 24 4.98 0.07 6.74
CA ASP A 24 6.44 -0.05 6.59
C ASP A 24 6.95 -1.38 7.20
N ASP A 25 6.53 -1.70 8.42
CA ASP A 25 6.89 -2.96 9.09
C ASP A 25 6.43 -4.20 8.30
N THR A 26 5.20 -4.16 7.77
CA THR A 26 4.65 -5.27 6.98
C THR A 26 5.31 -5.41 5.62
N LEU A 27 5.73 -4.31 5.00
CA LEU A 27 6.45 -4.31 3.72
C LEU A 27 7.82 -4.96 3.87
N VAL A 28 8.57 -4.60 4.92
CA VAL A 28 9.85 -5.26 5.26
C VAL A 28 9.65 -6.75 5.50
N ALA A 29 8.60 -7.13 6.23
CA ALA A 29 8.29 -8.53 6.48
C ALA A 29 7.86 -9.29 5.21
N LEU A 30 7.16 -8.64 4.28
CA LEU A 30 6.78 -9.18 2.98
C LEU A 30 7.99 -9.38 2.07
N GLU A 31 8.97 -8.47 2.11
CA GLU A 31 10.22 -8.60 1.37
C GLU A 31 11.01 -9.84 1.85
N ALA A 32 11.07 -10.05 3.16
CA ALA A 32 11.72 -11.21 3.76
C ALA A 32 10.94 -12.52 3.53
N THR A 33 9.61 -12.46 3.46
CA THR A 33 8.73 -13.63 3.30
C THR A 33 7.66 -13.39 2.22
N PRO A 34 8.03 -13.41 0.92
CA PRO A 34 7.08 -13.17 -0.16
C PRO A 34 5.95 -14.20 -0.15
N GLY A 35 4.72 -13.75 -0.41
CA GLY A 35 3.53 -14.62 -0.48
C GLY A 35 2.86 -14.93 0.86
N LYS A 36 3.32 -14.36 1.99
CA LYS A 36 2.62 -14.50 3.28
C LYS A 36 1.32 -13.69 3.28
N ALA A 37 0.21 -14.36 2.97
CA ALA A 37 -1.12 -13.77 2.80
C ALA A 37 -1.58 -12.90 3.99
N GLU A 38 -1.21 -13.27 5.23
CA GLU A 38 -1.55 -12.50 6.42
C GLU A 38 -0.92 -11.10 6.43
N LEU A 39 0.34 -10.98 6.00
CA LEU A 39 1.05 -9.70 5.93
C LEU A 39 0.47 -8.83 4.81
N LEU A 40 0.17 -9.45 3.66
CA LEU A 40 -0.48 -8.76 2.55
C LEU A 40 -1.85 -8.20 2.97
N ALA A 41 -2.66 -9.00 3.67
CA ALA A 41 -3.96 -8.58 4.18
C ALA A 41 -3.84 -7.47 5.23
N LEU A 42 -2.80 -7.48 6.07
CA LEU A 42 -2.55 -6.42 7.06
C LEU A 42 -2.21 -5.09 6.37
N THR A 43 -1.28 -5.13 5.41
CA THR A 43 -0.88 -3.96 4.60
C THR A 43 -2.08 -3.35 3.87
N MET A 44 -2.87 -4.19 3.19
CA MET A 44 -4.05 -3.77 2.43
C MET A 44 -5.12 -3.13 3.32
N ARG A 45 -5.37 -3.67 4.52
CA ARG A 45 -6.33 -3.05 5.47
C ARG A 45 -5.86 -1.68 5.94
N ALA A 46 -4.56 -1.51 6.21
CA ALA A 46 -4.02 -0.21 6.61
C ALA A 46 -4.17 0.83 5.48
N MET A 47 -3.85 0.46 4.23
CA MET A 47 -4.07 1.32 3.06
C MET A 47 -5.55 1.68 2.87
N HIS A 48 -6.46 0.72 3.03
CA HIS A 48 -7.90 0.95 2.92
C HIS A 48 -8.40 1.96 3.96
N THR A 49 -7.95 1.82 5.21
CA THR A 49 -8.31 2.74 6.31
C THR A 49 -7.78 4.15 6.02
N LEU A 50 -6.51 4.28 5.61
CA LEU A 50 -5.89 5.55 5.22
C LEU A 50 -6.68 6.23 4.09
N LYS A 51 -7.03 5.48 3.03
CA LYS A 51 -7.84 5.97 1.91
C LYS A 51 -9.20 6.49 2.38
N GLY A 52 -9.89 5.73 3.22
CA GLY A 52 -11.21 6.09 3.75
C GLY A 52 -11.16 7.38 4.56
N ALA A 53 -10.25 7.46 5.54
CA ALA A 53 -10.06 8.62 6.40
C ALA A 53 -9.64 9.87 5.59
N SER A 54 -8.72 9.70 4.64
CA SER A 54 -8.27 10.77 3.74
C SER A 54 -9.42 11.37 2.94
N ARG A 55 -10.29 10.53 2.36
CA ARG A 55 -11.47 10.99 1.59
C ARG A 55 -12.45 11.76 2.47
N MET A 56 -12.71 11.29 3.70
CA MET A 56 -13.60 11.97 4.64
C MET A 56 -13.11 13.37 5.01
N LEU A 57 -11.80 13.56 5.14
CA LEU A 57 -11.17 14.83 5.54
C LEU A 57 -10.74 15.71 4.36
N LYS A 58 -11.01 15.24 3.12
CA LYS A 58 -10.63 15.89 1.86
C LYS A 58 -9.11 16.04 1.67
N VAL A 59 -8.34 15.08 2.17
CA VAL A 59 -6.89 14.97 1.95
C VAL A 59 -6.68 14.16 0.66
N SER A 60 -6.95 14.79 -0.48
CA SER A 60 -7.04 14.12 -1.78
C SER A 60 -5.73 13.47 -2.23
N ASP A 61 -4.60 14.06 -1.88
CA ASP A 61 -3.28 13.58 -2.28
C ASP A 61 -2.99 12.20 -1.64
N VAL A 62 -3.17 12.08 -0.31
CA VAL A 62 -3.03 10.80 0.41
C VAL A 62 -4.08 9.79 -0.08
N ALA A 63 -5.33 10.22 -0.31
CA ALA A 63 -6.37 9.33 -0.82
C ALA A 63 -6.03 8.74 -2.20
N THR A 64 -5.35 9.50 -3.05
CA THR A 64 -4.94 9.07 -4.40
C THR A 64 -3.83 8.02 -4.31
N VAL A 65 -2.79 8.31 -3.54
CA VAL A 65 -1.64 7.40 -3.36
C VAL A 65 -2.09 6.09 -2.68
N ALA A 66 -2.87 6.19 -1.60
CA ALA A 66 -3.37 5.02 -0.89
C ALA A 66 -4.27 4.13 -1.77
N HIS A 67 -5.05 4.73 -2.67
CA HIS A 67 -5.89 3.98 -3.60
C HIS A 67 -5.04 3.19 -4.62
N ALA A 68 -4.06 3.83 -5.26
CA ALA A 68 -3.18 3.16 -6.22
C ALA A 68 -2.36 2.04 -5.55
N ALA A 69 -1.90 2.27 -4.32
CA ALA A 69 -1.20 1.24 -3.54
C ALA A 69 -2.12 0.06 -3.17
N GLU A 70 -3.37 0.34 -2.78
CA GLU A 70 -4.37 -0.70 -2.53
C GLU A 70 -4.65 -1.54 -3.77
N ASP A 71 -4.75 -0.93 -4.96
CA ASP A 71 -4.98 -1.64 -6.22
C ASP A 71 -3.84 -2.61 -6.56
N LEU A 72 -2.59 -2.19 -6.36
CA LEU A 72 -1.42 -3.07 -6.52
C LEU A 72 -1.46 -4.26 -5.54
N LEU A 73 -1.78 -4.01 -4.27
CA LEU A 73 -1.89 -5.05 -3.24
C LEU A 73 -3.05 -6.03 -3.54
N VAL A 74 -4.17 -5.52 -4.06
CA VAL A 74 -5.30 -6.33 -4.52
C VAL A 74 -4.89 -7.23 -5.68
N ALA A 75 -4.15 -6.70 -6.65
CA ALA A 75 -3.65 -7.49 -7.77
C ALA A 75 -2.71 -8.62 -7.33
N ALA A 76 -1.81 -8.36 -6.38
CA ALA A 76 -0.97 -9.39 -5.77
C ALA A 76 -1.79 -10.44 -4.99
N ARG A 77 -2.80 -10.00 -4.23
CA ARG A 77 -3.69 -10.89 -3.44
C ARG A 77 -4.49 -11.83 -4.34
N ASP A 78 -4.98 -11.31 -5.46
CA ASP A 78 -5.75 -12.08 -6.43
C ASP A 78 -4.87 -13.04 -7.25
N GLY A 79 -3.57 -13.11 -6.95
CA GLY A 79 -2.62 -14.03 -7.57
C GLY A 79 -2.21 -13.64 -8.98
N ARG A 80 -2.41 -12.36 -9.38
CA ARG A 80 -1.94 -11.88 -10.69
C ARG A 80 -0.41 -11.87 -10.77
N PHE A 81 0.27 -11.70 -9.65
CA PHE A 81 1.73 -11.75 -9.53
C PHE A 81 2.12 -11.92 -8.06
N GLN A 82 3.41 -12.19 -7.79
CA GLN A 82 3.97 -12.12 -6.45
C GLN A 82 4.70 -10.79 -6.26
N LEU A 83 4.53 -10.14 -5.10
CA LEU A 83 5.28 -8.92 -4.76
C LEU A 83 6.79 -9.23 -4.75
N GLY A 84 7.52 -8.56 -5.63
CA GLY A 84 8.98 -8.51 -5.67
C GLY A 84 9.55 -7.26 -4.98
N ALA A 85 10.88 -7.16 -4.94
CA ALA A 85 11.58 -6.06 -4.28
C ALA A 85 11.26 -4.69 -4.89
N GLU A 86 11.07 -4.63 -6.21
CA GLU A 86 10.64 -3.44 -6.95
C GLU A 86 9.26 -2.95 -6.49
N HIS A 87 8.34 -3.88 -6.24
CA HIS A 87 6.98 -3.56 -5.76
C HIS A 87 7.02 -3.06 -4.33
N VAL A 88 7.80 -3.72 -3.46
CA VAL A 88 8.00 -3.28 -2.06
C VAL A 88 8.61 -1.88 -2.03
N THR A 89 9.66 -1.64 -2.81
CA THR A 89 10.31 -0.32 -2.92
C THR A 89 9.32 0.76 -3.35
N LEU A 90 8.46 0.46 -4.32
CA LEU A 90 7.44 1.39 -4.78
C LEU A 90 6.37 1.68 -3.71
N LEU A 91 5.93 0.65 -2.98
CA LEU A 91 5.00 0.79 -1.86
C LEU A 91 5.60 1.59 -0.69
N SER A 92 6.89 1.42 -0.40
CA SER A 92 7.61 2.22 0.60
C SER A 92 7.73 3.68 0.16
N ARG A 93 8.06 3.96 -1.11
CA ARG A 93 8.04 5.33 -1.66
C ARG A 93 6.66 5.99 -1.54
N ALA A 94 5.60 5.21 -1.73
CA ALA A 94 4.23 5.69 -1.53
C ALA A 94 3.94 6.02 -0.05
N SER A 95 4.41 5.18 0.88
CA SER A 95 4.35 5.43 2.32
C SER A 95 5.07 6.74 2.71
N ASP A 96 6.29 6.92 2.21
CA ASP A 96 7.11 8.11 2.44
C ASP A 96 6.44 9.38 1.93
N LEU A 97 5.92 9.37 0.69
CA LEU A 97 5.20 10.50 0.11
C LEU A 97 3.94 10.85 0.93
N MET A 98 3.17 9.85 1.37
CA MET A 98 2.02 10.09 2.24
C MET A 98 2.46 10.74 3.56
N ARG A 99 3.57 10.30 4.15
CA ARG A 99 4.11 10.88 5.39
C ARG A 99 4.57 12.32 5.20
N GLU A 100 5.16 12.65 4.06
CA GLU A 100 5.53 14.03 3.69
C GLU A 100 4.29 14.94 3.58
N ILE A 101 3.26 14.48 2.88
CA ILE A 101 1.98 15.21 2.76
C ILE A 101 1.35 15.46 4.14
N LEU A 102 1.33 14.45 5.01
CA LEU A 102 0.82 14.60 6.38
C LEU A 102 1.65 15.60 7.20
N GLY A 103 2.97 15.63 7.02
CA GLY A 103 3.84 16.62 7.65
C GLY A 103 3.49 18.05 7.29
N GLU A 104 3.26 18.32 6.00
CA GLU A 104 2.82 19.64 5.53
C GLU A 104 1.43 20.00 6.06
N LEU A 105 0.51 19.02 6.07
CA LEU A 105 -0.84 19.19 6.59
C LEU A 105 -0.84 19.57 8.08
N ARG A 106 0.01 18.92 8.88
CA ARG A 106 0.22 19.27 10.31
C ARG A 106 0.75 20.68 10.48
N ALA A 107 1.58 21.15 9.54
CA ALA A 107 2.11 22.50 9.54
C ALA A 107 1.14 23.55 8.96
N GLY A 108 -0.09 23.14 8.62
CA GLY A 108 -1.13 24.00 8.07
C GLY A 108 -0.92 24.37 6.60
N ARG A 109 -0.10 23.60 5.87
CA ARG A 109 0.16 23.78 4.44
C ARG A 109 -0.56 22.68 3.66
N GLU A 110 -1.27 23.07 2.61
CA GLU A 110 -1.98 22.15 1.72
C GLU A 110 -1.48 22.34 0.28
N GLY A 111 -1.31 21.25 -0.47
CA GLY A 111 -0.85 21.25 -1.87
C GLY A 111 0.67 21.20 -2.02
N GLY A 112 1.14 21.31 -3.27
CA GLY A 112 2.57 21.22 -3.62
C GLY A 112 3.04 19.82 -4.03
N PHE A 113 2.18 18.80 -3.94
CA PHE A 113 2.53 17.41 -4.21
C PHE A 113 1.99 16.85 -5.53
N GLY A 114 1.28 17.65 -6.33
CA GLY A 114 0.53 17.14 -7.49
C GLY A 114 1.37 16.33 -8.49
N GLU A 115 2.58 16.77 -8.81
CA GLU A 115 3.50 16.04 -9.70
C GLU A 115 4.03 14.75 -9.05
N ALA A 116 4.45 14.80 -7.78
CA ALA A 116 4.93 13.64 -7.04
C ALA A 116 3.84 12.57 -6.85
N VAL A 117 2.62 13.00 -6.50
CA VAL A 117 1.43 12.15 -6.38
C VAL A 117 1.09 11.50 -7.70
N ALA A 118 1.05 12.27 -8.80
CA ALA A 118 0.76 11.73 -10.12
C ALA A 118 1.83 10.71 -10.56
N GLY A 119 3.11 11.00 -10.30
CA GLY A 119 4.21 10.09 -10.61
C GLY A 119 4.11 8.77 -9.85
N VAL A 120 4.04 8.83 -8.52
CA VAL A 120 3.97 7.61 -7.68
C VAL A 120 2.67 6.83 -7.92
N ALA A 121 1.53 7.50 -8.03
CA ALA A 121 0.26 6.82 -8.32
C ALA A 121 0.27 6.16 -9.70
N GLY A 122 0.82 6.84 -10.72
CA GLY A 122 0.98 6.28 -12.06
C GLY A 122 1.86 5.03 -12.06
N GLU A 123 3.04 5.09 -11.42
CA GLU A 123 3.93 3.93 -11.29
C GLU A 123 3.23 2.75 -10.59
N LEU A 124 2.45 2.99 -9.54
CA LEU A 124 1.68 1.97 -8.82
C LEU A 124 0.59 1.34 -9.69
N GLN A 125 -0.12 2.17 -10.46
CA GLN A 125 -1.16 1.72 -11.38
C GLN A 125 -0.57 0.87 -12.52
N ASP A 126 0.51 1.35 -13.13
CA ASP A 126 1.22 0.63 -14.18
C ASP A 126 1.71 -0.74 -13.66
N ALA A 127 2.27 -0.79 -12.45
CA ALA A 127 2.68 -2.05 -11.83
C ALA A 127 1.50 -3.01 -11.56
N ALA A 128 0.33 -2.48 -11.20
CA ALA A 128 -0.87 -3.29 -10.96
C ALA A 128 -1.47 -3.87 -12.26
N GLU A 129 -1.28 -3.17 -13.38
CA GLU A 129 -1.75 -3.56 -14.72
C GLU A 129 -0.76 -4.47 -15.46
N LEU A 130 0.54 -4.20 -15.35
CA LEU A 130 1.62 -4.96 -16.01
C LEU A 130 1.88 -6.32 -15.36
N ALA A 131 1.26 -6.61 -14.21
CA ALA A 131 1.21 -7.93 -13.62
C ALA A 131 0.67 -8.95 -14.65
N PRO A 132 1.54 -9.81 -15.24
CA PRO A 132 1.09 -10.71 -16.27
C PRO A 132 0.05 -11.67 -15.68
N ALA A 133 -1.11 -11.81 -16.31
CA ALA A 133 -2.03 -12.91 -16.00
C ALA A 133 -1.30 -14.25 -16.32
N GLY A 134 -0.56 -14.82 -15.37
CA GLY A 134 0.49 -15.79 -15.73
C GLY A 134 0.86 -16.81 -14.65
N ASP A 135 0.11 -17.91 -14.66
CA ASP A 135 0.30 -19.24 -14.06
C ASP A 135 0.32 -19.33 -12.50
N PRO A 136 -0.63 -20.08 -11.88
CA PRO A 136 -0.54 -20.39 -10.46
C PRO A 136 0.75 -21.18 -10.18
N PRO A 137 1.33 -21.08 -8.96
CA PRO A 137 2.53 -21.82 -8.62
C PRO A 137 2.28 -23.30 -8.86
N ARG A 138 3.06 -23.90 -9.77
CA ARG A 138 3.08 -25.35 -9.95
C ARG A 138 3.50 -25.93 -8.61
N SER A 139 2.55 -26.48 -7.87
CA SER A 139 2.84 -27.27 -6.69
C SER A 139 3.81 -28.37 -7.11
N SER A 140 5.04 -28.31 -6.62
CA SER A 140 6.02 -29.37 -6.76
C SER A 140 5.45 -30.63 -6.12
N ARG A 141 4.76 -31.45 -6.90
CA ARG A 141 4.31 -32.77 -6.45
C ARG A 141 5.57 -33.55 -6.10
N PRO A 142 5.68 -34.16 -4.91
CA PRO A 142 6.82 -35.03 -4.64
C PRO A 142 6.75 -36.19 -5.65
N LEU A 143 7.87 -36.43 -6.34
CA LEU A 143 8.07 -37.65 -7.11
C LEU A 143 8.11 -38.81 -6.11
N LEU A 144 6.96 -39.43 -5.82
CA LEU A 144 6.98 -40.80 -5.31
C LEU A 144 7.55 -41.66 -6.43
N GLY A 145 8.80 -42.09 -6.27
CA GLY A 145 9.42 -43.08 -7.14
C GLY A 145 8.65 -44.41 -7.10
N PRO A 146 8.79 -45.25 -8.13
CA PRO A 146 8.13 -46.55 -8.15
C PRO A 146 8.81 -47.48 -7.14
N GLU A 147 8.13 -47.80 -6.05
CA GLU A 147 8.50 -48.92 -5.18
C GLU A 147 8.14 -50.20 -5.95
N ARG A 148 9.15 -50.81 -6.58
CA ARG A 148 9.04 -52.17 -7.10
C ARG A 148 9.24 -53.12 -5.94
N SER A 149 8.29 -54.01 -5.71
CA SER A 149 8.58 -55.36 -5.22
C SER A 149 7.48 -56.33 -5.62
#